data_AF-W2SI14-F1
#
_entry.id   AF-W2SI14-F1
#
_cell.length_a   1.000
_cell.length_b   1.000
_cell.length_c   1.000
_cell.angle_alpha   90.00
_cell.angle_beta   90.00
_cell.angle_gamma   90.00
#
_symmetry.space_group_name_H-M   'P 1'
#
loop_
_entity.id
_entity.type
_entity.pdbx_description
1 polymer ?
#
loop_
_entity_poly.entity_id
_entity_poly.type
_entity_poly.pdbx_seq_one_letter_code
_entity_poly.pdbx_strand_id
1 'polypeptide(L)'
;MDAARELGAQINNIFGWRPDMKNFDMEVVLNLKNETKFGVAGDVIVDPMCGGGSIPLEGALAFPGCLFIGADIHPKALERCIENMGIDGNLTFSGTPSASEVNCEEQLLQVASEVAFLKCDAVELPFRESSVDAIVTDLPFGKKIGSIVDNRILYPRLLVEWERVVKPSGRLVVMTHDKRSWGMRGSFR
;
A
#
# COMPACT_ATOMS: atom_id res chain seq x y z
N MET A 1 -14.49 19.55 3.90
CA MET A 1 -15.48 18.62 3.29
C MET A 1 -15.24 18.45 1.80
N ASP A 2 -14.67 19.43 1.09
CA ASP A 2 -14.49 19.36 -0.37
C ASP A 2 -13.56 18.25 -0.86
N ALA A 3 -12.45 18.00 -0.17
CA ALA A 3 -11.50 16.97 -0.57
C ALA A 3 -12.06 15.53 -0.54
N ALA A 4 -12.90 15.21 0.44
CA ALA A 4 -13.58 13.91 0.50
C ALA A 4 -14.62 13.76 -0.63
N ARG A 5 -15.31 14.86 -0.98
CA ARG A 5 -16.25 14.90 -2.11
C ARG A 5 -15.51 14.76 -3.45
N GLU A 6 -14.38 15.44 -3.61
CA GLU A 6 -13.53 15.39 -4.81
C GLU A 6 -12.96 13.97 -5.02
N LEU A 7 -12.41 13.38 -3.95
CA LEU A 7 -11.91 12.01 -3.96
C LEU A 7 -13.02 11.01 -4.28
N GLY A 8 -14.18 11.12 -3.63
CA GLY A 8 -15.33 10.28 -3.91
C GLY A 8 -15.83 10.41 -5.36
N ALA A 9 -15.78 11.62 -5.93
CA ALA A 9 -16.14 11.85 -7.33
C ALA A 9 -15.13 11.19 -8.29
N GLN A 10 -13.82 11.28 -8.01
CA GLN A 10 -12.82 10.62 -8.84
C GLN A 10 -12.90 9.10 -8.78
N ILE A 11 -13.09 8.51 -7.59
CA ILE A 11 -13.32 7.06 -7.43
C ILE A 11 -14.54 6.62 -8.25
N ASN A 12 -15.63 7.38 -8.21
CA ASN A 12 -16.81 7.08 -9.02
C ASN A 12 -16.56 7.24 -10.53
N ASN A 13 -15.79 8.25 -10.95
CA ASN A 13 -15.49 8.47 -12.37
C ASN A 13 -14.60 7.37 -12.96
N ILE A 14 -13.63 6.87 -12.19
CA ILE A 14 -12.66 5.86 -12.64
C ILE A 14 -13.28 4.46 -12.58
N PHE A 15 -13.94 4.12 -11.47
CA PHE A 15 -14.37 2.75 -11.19
C PHE A 15 -15.89 2.54 -11.32
N GLY A 16 -16.67 3.61 -11.48
CA GLY A 16 -18.14 3.55 -11.47
C GLY A 16 -18.73 3.27 -10.08
N TRP A 17 -17.92 3.33 -9.02
CA TRP A 17 -18.33 3.00 -7.66
C TRP A 17 -19.03 4.19 -7.02
N ARG A 18 -20.32 4.00 -6.70
CA ARG A 18 -21.11 5.04 -6.04
C ARG A 18 -20.82 5.06 -4.54
N PRO A 19 -20.51 6.23 -3.94
CA PRO A 19 -20.32 6.33 -2.50
C PRO A 19 -21.63 6.03 -1.75
N ASP A 20 -21.60 5.07 -0.82
CA ASP A 20 -22.68 4.83 0.15
C ASP A 20 -22.13 5.07 1.57
N MET A 21 -22.66 6.07 2.26
CA MET A 21 -22.19 6.47 3.59
C MET A 21 -22.74 5.59 4.72
N LYS A 22 -23.67 4.68 4.42
CA LYS A 22 -24.38 3.84 5.41
C LYS A 22 -24.12 2.36 5.19
N ASN A 23 -24.12 1.90 3.94
CA ASN A 23 -23.93 0.50 3.56
C ASN A 23 -22.78 0.40 2.54
N PHE A 24 -21.55 0.39 3.05
CA PHE A 24 -20.34 0.30 2.23
C PHE A 24 -19.63 -1.04 2.40
N ASP A 25 -19.14 -1.59 1.29
CA ASP A 25 -18.26 -2.77 1.26
C ASP A 25 -16.80 -2.42 1.61
N MET A 26 -16.39 -1.18 1.34
CA MET A 26 -15.03 -0.64 1.54
C MET A 26 -15.10 0.78 2.11
N GLU A 27 -14.24 1.09 3.08
CA GLU A 27 -14.14 2.41 3.73
C GLU A 27 -12.85 3.11 3.31
N VAL A 28 -12.97 4.33 2.77
CA VAL A 28 -11.82 5.15 2.36
C VAL A 28 -11.68 6.30 3.35
N VAL A 29 -10.63 6.27 4.17
CA VAL A 29 -10.38 7.29 5.19
C VAL A 29 -9.33 8.28 4.70
N LEU A 30 -9.75 9.52 4.42
CA LEU A 30 -8.88 10.61 4.04
C LEU A 30 -8.56 11.48 5.27
N ASN A 31 -7.36 11.34 5.85
CA ASN A 31 -6.91 12.16 6.97
C ASN A 31 -6.11 13.36 6.48
N LEU A 32 -6.72 14.55 6.48
CA LEU A 32 -6.07 15.80 6.11
C LEU A 32 -5.55 16.48 7.37
N LYS A 33 -4.29 16.20 7.73
CA LYS A 33 -3.50 17.04 8.63
C LYS A 33 -2.54 17.88 7.78
N ASN A 34 -2.38 19.15 8.16
CA ASN A 34 -1.76 20.23 7.38
C ASN A 34 -0.54 19.84 6.50
N GLU A 35 -0.60 20.29 5.24
CA GLU A 35 0.50 20.60 4.29
C GLU A 35 1.48 19.52 3.80
N THR A 36 1.48 18.30 4.32
CA THR A 36 2.35 17.24 3.75
C THR A 36 1.72 16.57 2.53
N LYS A 37 2.22 16.91 1.33
CA LYS A 37 1.88 16.23 0.07
C LYS A 37 2.35 14.77 0.09
N PHE A 38 1.56 13.87 -0.49
CA PHE A 38 1.92 12.47 -0.69
C PHE A 38 2.59 12.28 -2.05
N GLY A 39 3.63 11.44 -2.13
CA GLY A 39 4.26 11.07 -3.40
C GLY A 39 5.01 12.24 -4.01
N VAL A 40 5.74 12.99 -3.16
CA VAL A 40 6.66 14.03 -3.61
C VAL A 40 7.98 13.37 -3.96
N ALA A 41 8.66 13.85 -5.00
CA ALA A 41 9.97 13.36 -5.38
C ALA A 41 10.93 13.29 -4.17
N GLY A 42 11.56 12.14 -3.98
CA GLY A 42 12.38 11.79 -2.82
C GLY A 42 11.64 11.06 -1.69
N ASP A 43 10.31 10.94 -1.73
CA ASP A 43 9.55 10.14 -0.77
C ASP A 43 9.96 8.66 -0.89
N VAL A 44 10.14 8.01 0.27
CA VAL A 44 10.26 6.55 0.40
C VAL A 44 8.94 5.98 0.91
N ILE A 45 8.26 5.19 0.08
CA ILE A 45 6.95 4.59 0.38
C ILE A 45 7.10 3.07 0.49
N VAL A 46 6.54 2.50 1.55
CA VAL A 46 6.63 1.07 1.83
C VAL A 46 5.25 0.43 1.87
N ASP A 47 5.08 -0.69 1.17
CA ASP A 47 3.99 -1.63 1.37
C ASP A 47 4.55 -2.89 2.05
N PRO A 48 4.45 -3.03 3.39
CA PRO A 48 5.09 -4.11 4.13
C PRO A 48 4.37 -5.46 4.01
N MET A 49 3.23 -5.54 3.33
CA MET A 49 2.49 -6.79 3.06
C MET A 49 1.98 -6.79 1.61
N CYS A 50 2.91 -6.64 0.66
CA CYS A 50 2.58 -6.27 -0.70
C CYS A 50 1.91 -7.37 -1.53
N GLY A 51 1.91 -8.62 -1.08
CA GLY A 51 1.39 -9.74 -1.87
C GLY A 51 2.06 -9.77 -3.25
N GLY A 52 1.26 -9.65 -4.31
CA GLY A 52 1.77 -9.61 -5.69
C GLY A 52 2.39 -8.27 -6.13
N GLY A 53 2.47 -7.27 -5.27
CA GLY A 53 3.21 -6.03 -5.56
C GLY A 53 2.46 -4.97 -6.36
N SER A 54 1.13 -5.06 -6.49
CA SER A 54 0.35 -4.08 -7.25
C SER A 54 0.44 -2.66 -6.67
N ILE A 55 0.33 -2.49 -5.35
CA ILE A 55 0.42 -1.17 -4.71
C ILE A 55 1.76 -0.48 -4.98
N PRO A 56 2.93 -1.10 -4.71
CA PRO A 56 4.21 -0.44 -4.97
C PRO A 56 4.49 -0.22 -6.46
N LEU A 57 4.04 -1.13 -7.35
CA LEU A 57 4.23 -0.98 -8.79
C LEU A 57 3.41 0.19 -9.36
N GLU A 58 2.10 0.21 -9.11
CA GLU A 58 1.21 1.28 -9.57
C GLU A 58 1.57 2.61 -8.90
N GLY A 59 1.99 2.59 -7.64
CA GLY A 59 2.48 3.76 -6.92
C GLY A 59 3.71 4.36 -7.60
N ALA A 60 4.71 3.54 -7.93
CA ALA A 60 5.92 4.02 -8.59
C ALA A 60 5.62 4.65 -9.97
N LEU A 61 4.69 4.07 -10.73
CA LEU A 61 4.23 4.61 -12.01
C LEU A 61 3.42 5.91 -11.87
N ALA A 62 2.65 6.06 -10.79
CA ALA A 62 1.77 7.21 -10.57
C ALA A 62 2.46 8.42 -9.92
N PHE A 63 3.54 8.20 -9.15
CA PHE A 63 4.20 9.25 -8.36
C PHE A 63 5.66 9.42 -8.79
N PRO A 64 5.96 10.41 -9.66
CA PRO A 64 7.30 10.64 -10.16
C PRO A 64 8.34 10.95 -9.08
N GLY A 65 9.56 10.47 -9.27
CA GLY A 65 10.69 10.75 -8.39
C GLY A 65 10.65 10.02 -7.05
N CYS A 66 9.78 9.04 -6.87
CA CYS A 66 9.59 8.34 -5.59
C CYS A 66 10.22 6.96 -5.58
N LEU A 67 10.58 6.47 -4.39
CA LEU A 67 10.99 5.08 -4.19
C LEU A 67 9.85 4.31 -3.53
N PHE A 68 9.36 3.27 -4.20
CA PHE A 68 8.40 2.32 -3.65
C PHE A 68 9.08 1.02 -3.27
N ILE A 69 8.73 0.48 -2.11
CA ILE A 69 9.28 -0.78 -1.62
C ILE A 69 8.14 -1.70 -1.21
N GLY A 70 7.95 -2.80 -1.92
CA GLY A 70 7.05 -3.87 -1.53
C GLY A 70 7.76 -4.92 -0.67
N ALA A 71 7.17 -5.31 0.44
CA ALA A 71 7.68 -6.39 1.25
C ALA A 71 6.61 -7.42 1.57
N ASP A 72 7.00 -8.69 1.66
CA ASP A 72 6.09 -9.76 2.06
C ASP A 72 6.86 -10.90 2.75
N ILE A 73 6.22 -11.55 3.72
CA ILE A 73 6.79 -12.68 4.45
C ILE A 73 6.83 -13.95 3.59
N HIS A 74 5.89 -14.07 2.65
CA HIS A 74 5.69 -15.28 1.86
C HIS A 74 6.54 -15.25 0.58
N PRO A 75 7.45 -16.22 0.35
CA PRO A 75 8.35 -16.18 -0.82
C PRO A 75 7.61 -16.17 -2.17
N LYS A 76 6.50 -16.92 -2.30
CA LYS A 76 5.64 -16.88 -3.50
C LYS A 76 5.03 -15.52 -3.82
N ALA A 77 4.94 -14.62 -2.85
CA ALA A 77 4.46 -13.25 -3.08
C ALA A 77 5.49 -12.49 -3.93
N LEU A 78 6.77 -12.61 -3.59
CA LEU A 78 7.88 -12.01 -4.33
C LEU A 78 8.07 -12.59 -5.73
N GLU A 79 7.88 -13.91 -5.89
CA GLU A 79 7.86 -14.54 -7.22
C GLU A 79 6.83 -13.83 -8.12
N ARG A 80 5.61 -13.58 -7.61
CA ARG A 80 4.58 -12.84 -8.35
C ARG A 80 4.91 -11.37 -8.57
N CYS A 81 5.60 -10.71 -7.63
CA CYS A 81 6.07 -9.34 -7.84
C CYS A 81 7.02 -9.27 -9.05
N ILE A 82 7.94 -10.23 -9.18
CA ILE A 82 8.89 -10.32 -10.30
C ILE A 82 8.14 -10.59 -11.61
N GLU A 83 7.17 -11.51 -11.60
CA GLU A 83 6.29 -11.78 -12.74
C GLU A 83 5.51 -10.52 -13.18
N ASN A 84 4.94 -9.78 -12.21
CA ASN A 84 4.17 -8.56 -12.47
C ASN A 84 5.03 -7.38 -12.97
N MET A 85 6.31 -7.33 -12.58
CA MET A 85 7.27 -6.36 -13.11
C MET A 85 7.70 -6.67 -14.56
N GLY A 86 7.40 -7.86 -15.07
CA GLY A 86 7.83 -8.26 -16.42
C GLY A 86 9.32 -8.55 -16.53
N ILE A 87 10.00 -8.88 -15.41
CA ILE A 87 11.44 -9.19 -15.38
C ILE A 87 11.75 -10.56 -16.02
N ASP A 88 10.75 -11.43 -16.19
CA ASP A 88 10.79 -12.57 -17.10
C ASP A 88 9.72 -12.36 -18.18
N GLY A 89 10.13 -12.32 -19.46
CA GLY A 89 9.35 -11.86 -20.60
C GLY A 89 8.13 -12.70 -21.01
N ASN A 90 7.18 -12.93 -20.10
CA ASN A 90 5.85 -13.44 -20.40
C ASN A 90 4.81 -12.79 -19.49
N LEU A 91 4.24 -11.69 -19.98
CA LEU A 91 3.03 -11.07 -19.45
C LEU A 91 1.93 -12.13 -19.27
N THR A 92 1.57 -12.44 -18.02
CA THR A 92 0.28 -13.06 -17.71
C THR A 92 -0.50 -12.16 -16.78
N PHE A 93 -0.91 -11.01 -17.32
CA PHE A 93 -2.07 -10.31 -16.77
C PHE A 93 -3.26 -11.27 -16.89
N SER A 94 -3.90 -11.60 -15.76
CA SER A 94 -5.18 -12.30 -15.76
C SER A 94 -6.28 -11.36 -16.24
N GLY A 95 -6.24 -11.06 -17.53
CA GLY A 95 -7.08 -10.11 -18.24
C GLY A 95 -6.46 -9.83 -19.61
N THR A 96 -6.88 -10.60 -20.62
CA THR A 96 -6.68 -10.41 -22.08
C THR A 96 -5.42 -9.63 -22.53
N PRO A 97 -4.44 -10.27 -23.18
CA PRO A 97 -3.34 -9.56 -23.80
C PRO A 97 -3.83 -8.87 -25.08
N SER A 98 -3.78 -7.54 -25.12
CA SER A 98 -3.90 -6.77 -26.36
C SER A 98 -2.77 -5.76 -26.48
N ALA A 99 -1.87 -6.03 -27.43
CA ALA A 99 -1.08 -5.05 -28.18
C ALA A 99 -0.47 -3.85 -27.41
N SER A 100 0.59 -4.11 -26.65
CA SER A 100 1.78 -3.25 -26.53
C SER A 100 2.66 -3.82 -25.41
N GLU A 101 3.82 -4.36 -25.77
CA GLU A 101 4.87 -4.75 -24.83
C GLU A 101 5.45 -3.47 -24.22
N VAL A 102 4.77 -2.91 -23.23
CA VAL A 102 5.26 -1.75 -22.49
C VAL A 102 6.12 -2.29 -21.35
N ASN A 103 7.44 -2.08 -21.45
CA ASN A 103 8.39 -2.46 -20.41
C ASN A 103 8.19 -1.55 -19.19
N CYS A 104 7.82 -2.12 -18.04
CA CYS A 104 7.65 -1.38 -16.79
C CYS A 104 8.91 -0.57 -16.43
N GLU A 105 10.10 -1.06 -16.77
CA GLU A 105 11.37 -0.38 -16.53
C GLU A 105 11.47 0.96 -17.29
N GLU A 106 11.04 1.01 -18.55
CA GLU A 106 11.05 2.24 -19.34
C GLU A 106 10.07 3.27 -18.77
N GLN A 107 8.91 2.83 -18.31
CA GLN A 107 7.91 3.71 -17.69
C GLN A 107 8.44 4.29 -16.37
N LEU A 108 9.06 3.45 -15.54
CA LEU A 108 9.68 3.86 -14.28
C LEU A 108 10.82 4.88 -14.51
N LEU A 109 11.66 4.66 -15.52
CA LEU A 109 12.70 5.60 -15.93
C LEU A 109 12.11 6.95 -16.39
N GLN A 110 10.99 6.94 -17.14
CA GLN A 110 10.35 8.18 -17.58
C GLN A 110 9.79 9.02 -16.44
N VAL A 111 9.28 8.38 -15.38
CA VAL A 111 8.78 9.07 -14.19
C VAL A 111 9.87 9.26 -13.13
N ALA A 112 11.10 8.80 -13.38
CA ALA A 112 12.23 8.82 -12.45
C ALA A 112 11.91 8.19 -11.07
N SER A 113 11.08 7.16 -11.06
CA SER A 113 10.71 6.42 -9.85
C SER A 113 11.33 5.04 -9.85
N GLU A 114 11.51 4.49 -8.65
CA GLU A 114 12.09 3.18 -8.45
C GLU A 114 11.13 2.29 -7.67
N VAL A 115 11.19 1.00 -7.94
CA VAL A 115 10.45 -0.01 -7.17
C VAL A 115 11.39 -1.15 -6.79
N ALA A 116 11.32 -1.58 -5.53
CA ALA A 116 12.09 -2.69 -5.00
C ALA A 116 11.18 -3.66 -4.24
N PHE A 117 11.55 -4.94 -4.22
CA PHE A 117 10.85 -5.97 -3.48
C PHE A 117 11.78 -6.72 -2.52
N LEU A 118 11.32 -6.97 -1.29
CA LEU A 118 12.10 -7.73 -0.30
C LEU A 118 11.26 -8.73 0.51
N LYS A 119 11.91 -9.80 0.95
CA LYS A 119 11.30 -10.73 1.89
C LYS A 119 11.56 -10.25 3.31
N CYS A 120 10.51 -9.89 4.05
CA CYS A 120 10.63 -9.62 5.48
C CYS A 120 9.31 -9.84 6.22
N ASP A 121 9.38 -9.84 7.56
CA ASP A 121 8.21 -9.81 8.41
C ASP A 121 7.80 -8.34 8.64
N ALA A 122 6.53 -8.02 8.42
CA ALA A 122 6.00 -6.68 8.58
C ALA A 122 6.03 -6.16 10.03
N VAL A 123 6.24 -7.06 11.01
CA VAL A 123 6.46 -6.71 12.42
C VAL A 123 7.95 -6.51 12.78
N GLU A 124 8.87 -6.69 11.83
CA GLU A 124 10.32 -6.50 11.99
C GLU A 124 10.94 -6.06 10.65
N LEU A 125 10.68 -4.81 10.28
CA LEU A 125 11.12 -4.23 9.01
C LEU A 125 12.61 -3.89 9.05
N PRO A 126 13.38 -4.22 7.99
CA PRO A 126 14.82 -3.96 7.93
C PRO A 126 15.15 -2.49 7.58
N PHE A 127 14.38 -1.54 8.13
CA PHE A 127 14.58 -0.11 7.96
C PHE A 127 15.02 0.53 9.28
N ARG A 128 15.84 1.59 9.16
CA ARG A 128 16.22 2.41 10.30
C ARG A 128 14.99 3.15 10.86
N GLU A 129 15.12 3.65 12.08
CA GLU A 129 14.06 4.48 12.66
C GLU A 129 13.85 5.75 11.83
N SER A 130 12.58 6.16 11.69
CA SER A 130 12.20 7.42 11.02
C SER A 130 12.85 7.61 9.63
N SER A 131 12.82 6.59 8.78
CA SER A 131 13.33 6.67 7.40
C SER A 131 12.26 6.61 6.32
N VAL A 132 11.06 6.13 6.64
CA VAL A 132 9.99 5.93 5.67
C VAL A 132 9.05 7.14 5.69
N ASP A 133 8.72 7.68 4.52
CA ASP A 133 7.81 8.81 4.38
C ASP A 133 6.35 8.37 4.45
N ALA A 134 6.04 7.20 3.92
CA ALA A 134 4.71 6.63 4.03
C ALA A 134 4.69 5.10 4.05
N ILE A 135 3.74 4.54 4.78
CA ILE A 135 3.30 3.15 4.60
C ILE A 135 1.95 3.16 3.90
N VAL A 136 1.83 2.39 2.82
CA VAL A 136 0.58 2.18 2.08
C VAL A 136 0.38 0.69 1.90
N THR A 137 -0.66 0.11 2.49
CA THR A 137 -0.81 -1.34 2.50
C THR A 137 -2.25 -1.81 2.64
N ASP A 138 -2.51 -2.98 2.06
CA ASP A 138 -3.75 -3.72 2.22
C ASP A 138 -3.56 -4.87 3.22
N LEU A 139 -4.12 -4.74 4.42
CA LEU A 139 -3.92 -5.71 5.50
C LEU A 139 -4.62 -7.04 5.20
N PRO A 140 -4.01 -8.19 5.58
CA PRO A 140 -4.66 -9.49 5.43
C PRO A 140 -5.97 -9.56 6.23
N PHE A 141 -7.05 -9.97 5.55
CA PHE A 141 -8.40 -9.92 6.09
C PHE A 141 -8.85 -11.19 6.85
N GLY A 142 -7.95 -12.12 7.16
CA GLY A 142 -8.27 -13.36 7.88
C GLY A 142 -9.30 -14.28 7.18
N LYS A 143 -9.62 -14.02 5.90
CA LYS A 143 -10.57 -14.80 5.09
C LYS A 143 -9.90 -15.81 4.15
N LYS A 144 -8.67 -15.55 3.71
CA LYS A 144 -7.88 -16.43 2.82
C LYS A 144 -6.60 -16.94 3.49
N ILE A 145 -5.99 -16.16 4.39
CA ILE A 145 -4.78 -16.50 5.17
C ILE A 145 -4.92 -15.81 6.55
N GLY A 146 -4.67 -16.56 7.65
CA GLY A 146 -4.80 -16.10 9.04
C GLY A 146 -6.22 -16.23 9.61
N SER A 147 -6.39 -16.05 10.92
CA SER A 147 -7.71 -15.95 11.58
C SER A 147 -8.01 -14.52 12.04
N ILE A 148 -9.31 -14.18 12.16
CA ILE A 148 -9.74 -12.88 12.74
C ILE A 148 -9.21 -12.69 14.18
N VAL A 149 -8.93 -13.80 14.89
CA VAL A 149 -8.34 -13.77 16.24
C VAL A 149 -6.88 -13.28 16.20
N ASP A 150 -6.14 -13.65 15.16
CA ASP A 150 -4.73 -13.30 15.00
C ASP A 150 -4.53 -11.80 14.71
N ASN A 151 -5.49 -11.15 14.04
CA ASN A 151 -5.42 -9.71 13.74
C ASN A 151 -5.36 -8.83 14.99
N ARG A 152 -5.97 -9.26 16.10
CA ARG A 152 -5.92 -8.54 17.39
C ARG A 152 -4.53 -8.52 18.02
N ILE A 153 -3.67 -9.46 17.62
CA ILE A 153 -2.27 -9.55 18.07
C ILE A 153 -1.35 -8.94 17.01
N LEU A 154 -1.60 -9.25 15.74
CA LEU A 154 -0.79 -8.80 14.62
C LEU A 154 -0.86 -7.28 14.46
N TYR A 155 -2.05 -6.67 14.42
CA TYR A 155 -2.18 -5.24 14.11
C TYR A 155 -1.46 -4.34 15.14
N PRO A 156 -1.56 -4.56 16.47
CA PRO A 156 -0.76 -3.79 17.41
C PRO A 156 0.75 -3.93 17.20
N ARG A 157 1.23 -5.14 16.88
CA ARG A 157 2.66 -5.37 16.61
C ARG A 157 3.12 -4.66 15.34
N LEU A 158 2.29 -4.68 14.29
CA LEU A 158 2.54 -3.92 13.07
C LEU A 158 2.62 -2.42 13.37
N LEU A 159 1.67 -1.87 14.13
CA LEU A 159 1.65 -0.44 14.45
C LEU A 159 2.89 0.01 15.23
N VAL A 160 3.37 -0.78 16.19
CA VAL A 160 4.61 -0.48 16.93
C VAL A 160 5.81 -0.40 15.98
N GLU A 161 5.94 -1.38 15.08
CA GLU A 161 7.04 -1.41 14.14
C GLU A 161 6.94 -0.31 13.07
N TRP A 162 5.73 -0.03 12.60
CA TRP A 162 5.46 0.98 11.60
C TRP A 162 5.68 2.39 12.15
N GLU A 163 5.28 2.64 13.39
CA GLU A 163 5.60 3.88 14.11
C GLU A 163 7.12 4.08 14.23
N ARG A 164 7.88 3.01 14.48
CA ARG A 164 9.35 3.07 14.56
C ARG A 164 9.98 3.53 13.24
N VAL A 165 9.57 2.95 12.11
CA VAL A 165 10.21 3.21 10.80
C VAL A 165 9.70 4.46 10.09
N VAL A 166 8.45 4.86 10.33
CA VAL A 166 7.85 6.03 9.69
C VAL A 166 8.37 7.31 10.34
N LYS A 167 8.69 8.32 9.52
CA LYS A 167 9.12 9.64 10.03
C LYS A 167 8.03 10.26 10.92
N PRO A 168 8.37 11.16 11.86
CA PRO A 168 7.35 11.84 12.68
C PRO A 168 6.29 12.61 11.86
N SER A 169 6.65 13.08 10.66
CA SER A 169 5.75 13.72 9.69
C SER A 169 5.22 12.76 8.60
N GLY A 170 5.51 11.46 8.73
CA GLY A 170 5.15 10.44 7.76
C GLY A 170 3.69 10.01 7.86
N ARG A 171 3.27 9.18 6.90
CA ARG A 171 1.86 8.84 6.68
C ARG A 171 1.64 7.35 6.75
N LEU A 172 0.56 6.91 7.40
CA LEU A 172 0.08 5.54 7.34
C LEU A 172 -1.26 5.53 6.60
N VAL A 173 -1.31 4.85 5.46
CA VAL A 173 -2.51 4.61 4.65
C VAL A 173 -2.76 3.11 4.66
N VAL A 174 -3.77 2.69 5.41
CA VAL A 174 -3.99 1.27 5.69
C VAL A 174 -5.41 0.90 5.30
N MET A 175 -5.54 -0.08 4.41
CA MET A 175 -6.83 -0.69 4.08
C MET A 175 -7.04 -1.94 4.93
N THR A 176 -8.20 -2.06 5.59
CA THR A 176 -8.59 -3.26 6.33
C THR A 176 -10.12 -3.40 6.37
N HIS A 177 -10.61 -4.64 6.30
CA HIS A 177 -12.03 -4.96 6.54
C HIS A 177 -12.33 -5.24 8.03
N ASP A 178 -11.30 -5.33 8.89
CA ASP A 178 -11.47 -5.59 10.32
C ASP A 178 -11.67 -4.30 11.12
N LYS A 179 -12.93 -3.87 11.21
CA LYS A 179 -13.35 -2.67 11.95
C LYS A 179 -13.13 -2.78 13.48
N ARG A 180 -12.87 -3.96 14.03
CA ARG A 180 -12.85 -4.19 15.50
C ARG A 180 -11.44 -4.23 16.07
N SER A 181 -10.45 -4.62 15.27
CA SER A 181 -9.06 -4.83 15.73
C SER A 181 -8.19 -3.57 15.72
N TRP A 182 -8.68 -2.47 15.14
CA TRP A 182 -8.03 -1.14 15.18
C TRP A 182 -8.36 -0.32 16.44
N GLY A 183 -9.34 -0.75 17.24
CA GLY A 183 -9.77 -0.02 18.41
C GLY A 183 -8.73 -0.07 19.53
N MET A 184 -7.90 0.97 19.66
CA MET A 184 -7.25 1.30 20.93
C MET A 184 -8.33 1.60 21.98
N ARG A 185 -8.81 0.57 22.68
CA ARG A 185 -9.44 0.77 23.99
C ARG A 185 -8.32 1.01 25.00
N GLY A 186 -7.81 2.23 25.00
CA GLY A 186 -6.79 2.70 25.93
C GLY A 186 -6.81 4.21 25.97
N SER A 187 -7.60 4.77 26.88
CA SER A 187 -7.42 6.14 27.34
C SER A 187 -5.96 6.29 27.76
N PHE A 188 -5.17 7.10 27.05
CA PHE A 188 -4.03 7.74 27.68
C PHE A 188 -4.61 8.62 28.79
N ARG A 189 -4.42 8.17 30.03
CA ARG A 189 -4.39 9.03 31.22
C ARG A 189 -2.94 9.22 31.60
#